data_AF-A0A8H6R6K8-F1
#
_entry.id   AF-A0A8H6R6K8-F1
#
_cell.length_a   1.000
_cell.length_b   1.000
_cell.length_c   1.000
_cell.angle_alpha   90.00
_cell.angle_beta   90.00
_cell.angle_gamma   90.00
#
_symmetry.space_group_name_H-M   'P 1'
#
loop_
_entity.id
_entity.type
_entity.pdbx_description
1 polymer ?
#
loop_
_entity_poly.entity_id
_entity_poly.type
_entity_poly.pdbx_seq_one_letter_code
_entity_poly.pdbx_strand_id
1 'polypeptide(L)'
;MSGAGNEFQRLGKRDLGRYAFESRMPERVAKLLANENASNSISGVIPNLALLLENEPNTELAYLCTNAAVQVSKLANEGAHFCGYRNIQMLLLALAGVDATSSSDGNMKSSIPEIQQMIENAWEDGHNAHGKVLTGGIQGTRKHIGTSEAEAILLSLSIPCRGRAYTGPDAWKELLDAVETYFTSSRIRTRPPGSRVIQTDLSPVFLQRPQHSLMIVGFERTKTGTSKTYQHPIIVWRRLVLLYADSSSDMEDSAEPKGMVREQLAYDRLNPERTETILFIHGAFGSALDWDLVVPHLKEHHLLLPDLPGHGRSHKLKPFSLDYAADLLADLIRSKADNKKAHVVGHSLGASVAIRLARRHSDVVRLVLVSGITKLPRSWFTPYLPRATCSDLTCLARQIFGDSLSSDADQWPLSWPAKTLIVAATKGGIVPSNDNVEVAKKMAEIAAELNPGTLAIEHPLMRHPWPRQDPALFAELVEAWLGDKPFPKGFKLL
;
A
#
# COMPACT_ATOMS: atom_id res chain seq x y z
N MET A 1 37.18 33.85 -24.38
CA MET A 1 36.90 32.76 -23.41
C MET A 1 35.41 32.81 -23.10
N SER A 2 34.62 31.92 -23.66
CA SER A 2 33.17 31.87 -23.49
C SER A 2 32.81 31.01 -22.29
N GLY A 3 32.36 31.63 -21.20
CA GLY A 3 31.76 30.90 -20.08
C GLY A 3 30.41 30.32 -20.51
N ALA A 4 30.32 29.00 -20.61
CA ALA A 4 29.04 28.32 -20.80
C ALA A 4 28.24 28.42 -19.49
N GLY A 5 27.30 29.35 -19.42
CA GLY A 5 26.27 29.32 -18.39
C GLY A 5 25.40 28.09 -18.62
N ASN A 6 25.39 27.16 -17.66
CA ASN A 6 24.38 26.09 -17.64
C ASN A 6 23.02 26.74 -17.36
N GLU A 7 22.22 26.97 -18.40
CA GLU A 7 20.79 27.20 -18.22
C GLU A 7 20.19 25.96 -17.54
N PHE A 8 19.72 26.12 -16.30
CA PHE A 8 19.00 25.07 -15.60
C PHE A 8 17.68 24.77 -16.31
N GLN A 9 17.67 23.72 -17.12
CA GLN A 9 16.48 23.28 -17.85
C GLN A 9 15.37 22.90 -16.85
N ARG A 10 14.14 23.39 -17.10
CA ARG A 10 12.97 23.03 -16.30
C ARG A 10 12.74 21.52 -16.28
N LEU A 11 12.38 21.02 -15.10
CA LEU A 11 12.08 19.60 -14.88
C LEU A 11 10.79 19.17 -15.60
N GLY A 12 10.74 17.89 -15.96
CA GLY A 12 9.67 17.35 -16.80
C GLY A 12 8.60 16.59 -16.01
N LYS A 13 7.68 15.96 -16.76
CA LYS A 13 6.66 15.04 -16.21
C LYS A 13 7.25 13.82 -15.48
N ARG A 14 8.52 13.50 -15.74
CA ARG A 14 9.26 12.42 -15.07
C ARG A 14 9.47 12.73 -13.58
N ASP A 15 9.73 13.99 -13.27
CA ASP A 15 10.25 14.43 -11.97
C ASP A 15 9.14 15.12 -11.17
N LEU A 16 8.39 16.02 -11.82
CA LEU A 16 7.28 16.78 -11.22
C LEU A 16 5.91 16.09 -11.37
N GLY A 17 5.88 14.88 -11.93
CA GLY A 17 4.67 14.11 -12.19
C GLY A 17 3.78 14.72 -13.30
N ARG A 18 2.53 14.24 -13.38
CA ARG A 18 1.62 14.59 -14.49
C ARG A 18 1.28 16.09 -14.60
N TYR A 19 1.52 16.86 -13.53
CA TYR A 19 1.25 18.29 -13.42
C TYR A 19 2.50 19.17 -13.50
N ALA A 20 3.62 18.66 -14.03
CA ALA A 20 4.87 19.42 -14.22
C ALA A 20 4.69 20.84 -14.78
N PHE A 21 3.70 21.02 -15.67
CA PHE A 21 3.42 22.29 -16.35
C PHE A 21 2.13 22.97 -15.86
N GLU A 22 1.58 22.53 -14.72
CA GLU A 22 0.41 23.18 -14.11
C GLU A 22 0.79 24.54 -13.52
N SER A 23 0.05 25.58 -13.90
CA SER A 23 0.19 26.93 -13.33
C SER A 23 -0.67 27.14 -12.08
N ARG A 24 -1.81 26.44 -11.98
CA ARG A 24 -2.71 26.50 -10.83
C ARG A 24 -3.61 25.26 -10.76
N MET A 25 -3.80 24.72 -9.57
CA MET A 25 -4.69 23.59 -9.30
C MET A 25 -6.17 24.02 -9.26
N PRO A 26 -7.12 23.10 -9.44
CA PRO A 26 -8.55 23.41 -9.33
C PRO A 26 -8.90 23.96 -7.95
N GLU A 27 -9.73 25.00 -7.90
CA GLU A 27 -10.10 25.70 -6.67
C GLU A 27 -10.71 24.79 -5.60
N ARG A 28 -11.46 23.75 -6.01
CA ARG A 28 -11.99 22.71 -5.10
C ARG A 28 -10.88 21.96 -4.35
N VAL A 29 -9.75 21.70 -5.02
CA VAL A 29 -8.58 21.03 -4.38
C VAL A 29 -7.86 22.03 -3.49
N ALA A 30 -7.65 23.27 -3.94
CA ALA A 30 -7.04 24.31 -3.12
C ALA A 30 -7.81 24.55 -1.81
N LYS A 31 -9.15 24.67 -1.89
CA LYS A 31 -10.04 24.81 -0.72
C LYS A 31 -10.01 23.59 0.20
N LEU A 32 -9.96 22.37 -0.36
CA LEU A 32 -9.84 21.13 0.43
C LEU A 32 -8.53 21.10 1.24
N LEU A 33 -7.42 21.54 0.63
CA LEU A 33 -6.09 21.53 1.25
C LEU A 33 -5.85 22.70 2.21
N ALA A 34 -6.52 23.84 2.00
CA ALA A 34 -6.47 24.99 2.90
C ALA A 34 -7.34 24.79 4.16
N ASN A 35 -8.45 24.06 4.03
CA ASN A 35 -9.39 23.79 5.13
C ASN A 35 -9.12 22.42 5.80
N GLU A 36 -7.90 21.91 5.72
CA GLU A 36 -7.56 20.62 6.33
C GLU A 36 -7.34 20.75 7.84
N ASN A 37 -7.64 19.68 8.58
CA ASN A 37 -7.57 19.67 10.04
C ASN A 37 -6.90 18.38 10.56
N ALA A 38 -7.00 18.10 11.86
CA ALA A 38 -6.39 16.92 12.46
C ALA A 38 -7.05 15.57 12.08
N SER A 39 -8.20 15.54 11.41
CA SER A 39 -8.98 14.30 11.14
C SER A 39 -8.27 13.23 10.30
N ASN A 40 -7.27 13.61 9.50
CA ASN A 40 -6.41 12.68 8.75
C ASN A 40 -5.08 12.36 9.45
N SER A 41 -4.89 12.78 10.70
CA SER A 41 -3.72 12.50 11.53
C SER A 41 -3.98 11.35 12.52
N ILE A 42 -2.97 10.54 12.81
CA ILE A 42 -2.97 9.50 13.86
C ILE A 42 -1.70 9.65 14.69
N SER A 43 -1.86 9.97 15.98
CA SER A 43 -0.78 10.07 16.97
C SER A 43 -0.54 8.72 17.67
N GLY A 44 0.54 8.61 18.47
CA GLY A 44 0.81 7.40 19.26
C GLY A 44 1.22 6.17 18.44
N VAL A 45 1.53 6.35 17.14
CA VAL A 45 1.95 5.25 16.25
C VAL A 45 3.22 4.57 16.75
N ILE A 46 4.20 5.35 17.22
CA ILE A 46 5.50 4.83 17.66
C ILE A 46 5.43 4.08 19.00
N PRO A 47 4.75 4.57 20.06
CA PRO A 47 4.48 3.78 21.26
C PRO A 47 3.77 2.45 20.97
N ASN A 48 2.74 2.46 20.13
CA ASN A 48 2.04 1.23 19.74
C ASN A 48 2.94 0.27 18.97
N LEU A 49 3.75 0.77 18.04
CA LEU A 49 4.71 -0.04 17.28
C LEU A 49 5.80 -0.64 18.18
N ALA A 50 6.23 0.07 19.22
CA ALA A 50 7.15 -0.45 20.23
C ALA A 50 6.53 -1.64 20.98
N LEU A 51 5.26 -1.57 21.37
CA LEU A 51 4.57 -2.69 22.02
C LEU A 51 4.47 -3.92 21.10
N LEU A 52 4.25 -3.73 19.80
CA LEU A 52 4.20 -4.85 18.84
C LEU A 52 5.56 -5.52 18.66
N LEU A 53 6.63 -4.73 18.50
CA LEU A 53 8.01 -5.24 18.38
C LEU A 53 8.51 -5.88 19.68
N GLU A 54 8.07 -5.41 20.85
CA GLU A 54 8.41 -6.06 22.12
C GLU A 54 7.72 -7.42 22.31
N ASN A 55 6.59 -7.66 21.64
CA ASN A 55 5.88 -8.94 21.65
C ASN A 55 6.25 -9.87 20.47
N GLU A 56 6.89 -9.34 19.42
CA GLU A 56 7.33 -10.13 18.27
C GLU A 56 8.51 -11.05 18.66
N PRO A 57 8.38 -12.39 18.62
CA PRO A 57 9.42 -13.29 19.14
C PRO A 57 10.75 -13.22 18.38
N ASN A 58 10.73 -12.67 17.16
CA ASN A 58 11.88 -12.66 16.25
C ASN A 58 12.72 -11.39 16.29
N THR A 59 12.18 -10.30 16.82
CA THR A 59 12.92 -9.08 17.09
C THR A 59 14.11 -9.38 18.00
N GLU A 60 15.32 -9.20 17.49
CA GLU A 60 16.54 -9.22 18.29
C GLU A 60 16.72 -7.88 19.00
N LEU A 61 16.54 -6.80 18.22
CA LEU A 61 16.72 -5.43 18.62
C LEU A 61 15.96 -4.54 17.64
N ALA A 62 15.19 -3.56 18.11
CA ALA A 62 14.61 -2.54 17.24
C ALA A 62 15.00 -1.14 17.74
N TYR A 63 15.20 -0.20 16.82
CA TYR A 63 15.26 1.22 17.11
C TYR A 63 14.08 1.93 16.47
N LEU A 64 13.48 2.87 17.18
CA LEU A 64 12.39 3.71 16.71
C LEU A 64 12.74 5.20 16.87
N CYS A 65 12.17 6.04 16.02
CA CYS A 65 12.23 7.50 16.11
C CYS A 65 11.51 8.03 17.35
N THR A 66 11.46 9.36 17.48
CA THR A 66 10.70 10.07 18.51
C THR A 66 9.24 9.62 18.60
N ASN A 67 8.74 9.49 19.83
CA ASN A 67 7.34 9.17 20.11
C ASN A 67 6.37 10.25 19.61
N ALA A 68 6.85 11.47 19.33
CA ALA A 68 6.09 12.56 18.74
C ALA A 68 5.79 12.37 17.24
N ALA A 69 6.28 11.30 16.58
CA ALA A 69 6.01 11.08 15.17
C ALA A 69 4.52 10.70 14.93
N VAL A 70 3.82 11.59 14.21
CA VAL A 70 2.42 11.45 13.82
C VAL A 70 2.34 10.88 12.40
N GLN A 71 1.42 9.94 12.15
CA GLN A 71 1.04 9.56 10.78
C GLN A 71 0.04 10.58 10.24
N VAL A 72 0.25 11.12 9.03
CA VAL A 72 -0.78 11.89 8.30
C VAL A 72 -1.14 11.20 6.98
N SER A 73 -2.43 10.92 6.82
CA SER A 73 -3.00 10.27 5.63
C SER A 73 -3.44 11.29 4.59
N LYS A 74 -3.60 10.87 3.33
CA LYS A 74 -4.23 11.71 2.29
C LYS A 74 -5.70 12.00 2.62
N LEU A 75 -6.17 13.20 2.28
CA LEU A 75 -7.58 13.57 2.36
C LEU A 75 -8.39 12.91 1.24
N ALA A 76 -9.69 12.71 1.50
CA ALA A 76 -10.63 12.30 0.46
C ALA A 76 -10.69 13.36 -0.65
N ASN A 77 -10.44 12.95 -1.89
CA ASN A 77 -10.43 13.77 -3.10
C ASN A 77 -9.22 14.71 -3.32
N GLU A 78 -8.12 14.63 -2.54
CA GLU A 78 -6.91 15.44 -2.86
C GLU A 78 -6.16 14.96 -4.12
N GLY A 79 -6.28 13.67 -4.44
CA GLY A 79 -5.54 13.00 -5.52
C GLY A 79 -4.42 12.10 -5.00
N ALA A 80 -3.44 11.78 -5.85
CA ALA A 80 -2.31 10.90 -5.53
C ALA A 80 -0.95 11.63 -5.45
N HIS A 81 -0.96 12.97 -5.51
CA HIS A 81 0.21 13.78 -5.89
C HIS A 81 0.91 14.46 -4.71
N PHE A 82 0.32 14.39 -3.53
CA PHE A 82 0.76 15.13 -2.35
C PHE A 82 1.61 14.30 -1.37
N CYS A 83 2.08 13.10 -1.76
CA CYS A 83 2.84 12.22 -0.85
C CYS A 83 4.11 12.87 -0.27
N GLY A 84 4.88 13.63 -1.07
CA GLY A 84 6.05 14.35 -0.58
C GLY A 84 5.69 15.38 0.49
N TYR A 85 4.65 16.18 0.24
CA TYR A 85 4.13 17.18 1.17
C TYR A 85 3.57 16.55 2.45
N ARG A 86 2.82 15.44 2.36
CA ARG A 86 2.31 14.70 3.53
C ARG A 86 3.44 14.13 4.39
N ASN A 87 4.54 13.70 3.76
CA ASN A 87 5.72 13.23 4.49
C ASN A 87 6.50 14.36 5.16
N ILE A 88 6.66 15.51 4.49
CA ILE A 88 7.17 16.74 5.11
C ILE A 88 6.28 17.16 6.28
N GLN A 89 4.95 17.08 6.14
CA GLN A 89 4.00 17.38 7.21
C GLN A 89 4.20 16.47 8.43
N MET A 90 4.36 15.16 8.23
CA MET A 90 4.69 14.21 9.31
C MET A 90 6.04 14.53 9.97
N LEU A 91 7.04 14.94 9.17
CA LEU A 91 8.37 15.30 9.66
C LEU A 91 8.35 16.58 10.52
N LEU A 92 7.65 17.63 10.06
CA LEU A 92 7.48 18.88 10.79
C LEU A 92 6.73 18.69 12.11
N LEU A 93 5.66 17.88 12.12
CA LEU A 93 4.92 17.54 13.35
C LEU A 93 5.80 16.77 14.35
N ALA A 94 6.61 15.81 13.88
CA ALA A 94 7.54 15.06 14.71
C ALA A 94 8.63 15.95 15.33
N LEU A 95 9.14 16.92 14.57
CA LEU A 95 10.15 17.90 15.00
C LEU A 95 9.59 18.92 16.01
N ALA A 96 8.33 19.33 15.83
CA ALA A 96 7.66 20.26 16.72
C ALA A 96 7.18 19.62 18.04
N GLY A 97 7.30 18.29 18.21
CA GLY A 97 7.03 17.59 19.47
C GLY A 97 5.56 17.58 19.89
N VAL A 98 4.63 17.77 18.94
CA VAL A 98 3.25 18.19 19.23
C VAL A 98 2.34 17.02 19.60
N ASP A 99 1.78 17.06 20.81
CA ASP A 99 0.52 16.38 21.10
C ASP A 99 -0.58 17.04 20.25
N ALA A 100 -1.04 16.33 19.20
CA ALA A 100 -2.06 16.81 18.25
C ALA A 100 -3.47 17.04 18.86
N THR A 101 -3.56 17.09 20.19
CA THR A 101 -4.75 17.27 21.03
C THR A 101 -4.72 18.56 21.86
N SER A 102 -3.63 19.34 21.86
CA SER A 102 -3.40 20.44 22.82
C SER A 102 -3.09 21.82 22.22
N SER A 103 -3.64 22.15 21.05
CA SER A 103 -3.72 23.55 20.57
C SER A 103 -5.18 24.01 20.51
N SER A 104 -5.53 24.96 21.39
CA SER A 104 -6.86 25.59 21.44
C SER A 104 -7.12 26.57 20.29
N ASP A 105 -6.06 27.02 19.62
CA ASP A 105 -6.14 27.61 18.29
C ASP A 105 -5.85 26.51 17.27
N GLY A 106 -6.88 26.05 16.54
CA GLY A 106 -6.86 24.85 15.69
C GLY A 106 -6.02 24.93 14.41
N ASN A 107 -4.91 25.67 14.43
CA ASN A 107 -4.10 26.03 13.26
C ASN A 107 -2.65 25.48 13.32
N MET A 108 -2.35 24.55 14.24
CA MET A 108 -1.00 24.02 14.50
C MET A 108 -0.67 22.78 13.65
N LYS A 109 -1.05 22.80 12.37
CA LYS A 109 -0.71 21.76 11.39
C LYS A 109 -0.40 22.43 10.07
N SER A 110 0.87 22.41 9.67
CA SER A 110 1.35 22.98 8.41
C SER A 110 0.61 22.35 7.23
N SER A 111 -0.37 23.05 6.70
CA SER A 111 -1.21 22.60 5.60
C SER A 111 -0.40 22.48 4.31
N ILE A 112 -0.93 21.79 3.30
CA ILE A 112 -0.21 21.66 2.01
C ILE A 112 0.10 23.03 1.36
N PRO A 113 -0.80 24.04 1.38
CA PRO A 113 -0.47 25.39 0.90
C PRO A 113 0.62 26.08 1.73
N GLU A 114 0.64 25.92 3.05
CA GLU A 114 1.68 26.47 3.91
C GLU A 114 3.03 25.79 3.67
N ILE A 115 3.05 24.46 3.50
CA ILE A 115 4.27 23.73 3.12
C ILE A 115 4.77 24.20 1.75
N GLN A 116 3.89 24.45 0.78
CA GLN A 116 4.28 25.05 -0.51
C GLN A 116 4.90 26.44 -0.33
N GLN A 117 4.35 27.28 0.56
CA GLN A 117 4.93 28.58 0.89
C GLN A 117 6.30 28.43 1.57
N MET A 118 6.44 27.54 2.55
CA MET A 118 7.70 27.29 3.26
C MET A 118 8.82 26.83 2.30
N ILE A 119 8.51 25.98 1.33
CA ILE A 119 9.46 25.53 0.30
C ILE A 119 9.91 26.70 -0.57
N GLU A 120 8.98 27.52 -1.05
CA GLU A 120 9.35 28.66 -1.91
C GLU A 120 10.12 29.75 -1.14
N ASN A 121 9.77 30.00 0.13
CA ASN A 121 10.54 30.88 1.00
C ASN A 121 11.96 30.34 1.20
N ALA A 122 12.12 29.05 1.51
CA ALA A 122 13.43 28.42 1.64
C ALA A 122 14.29 28.54 0.37
N TRP A 123 13.67 28.45 -0.82
CA TRP A 123 14.34 28.69 -2.09
C TRP A 123 14.77 30.17 -2.26
N GLU A 124 13.96 31.12 -1.82
CA GLU A 124 14.27 32.56 -1.84
C GLU A 124 15.38 32.93 -0.85
N ASP A 125 15.41 32.27 0.32
CA ASP A 125 16.46 32.38 1.35
C ASP A 125 17.79 31.69 0.94
N GLY A 126 17.83 31.04 -0.24
CA GLY A 126 19.03 30.44 -0.82
C GLY A 126 19.16 28.92 -0.67
N HIS A 127 18.31 28.26 0.12
CA HIS A 127 18.35 26.82 0.34
C HIS A 127 17.76 26.07 -0.85
N ASN A 128 18.60 25.32 -1.59
CA ASN A 128 18.19 24.66 -2.85
C ASN A 128 17.50 25.62 -3.84
N ALA A 129 17.96 26.88 -3.90
CA ALA A 129 17.35 28.01 -4.62
C ALA A 129 16.97 27.77 -6.10
N HIS A 130 17.64 26.82 -6.76
CA HIS A 130 17.30 26.44 -8.13
C HIS A 130 15.93 25.76 -8.25
N GLY A 131 15.33 25.27 -7.15
CA GLY A 131 14.02 24.63 -7.13
C GLY A 131 12.92 25.47 -7.76
N LYS A 132 12.88 26.79 -7.50
CA LYS A 132 11.90 27.71 -8.11
C LYS A 132 12.04 27.81 -9.63
N VAL A 133 13.27 27.81 -10.13
CA VAL A 133 13.59 27.83 -11.57
C VAL A 133 13.23 26.50 -12.22
N LEU A 134 13.67 25.39 -11.62
CA LEU A 134 13.47 24.01 -12.10
C LEU A 134 12.00 23.61 -12.15
N THR A 135 11.20 24.01 -11.15
CA THR A 135 9.76 23.71 -11.07
C THR A 135 8.88 24.75 -11.76
N GLY A 136 9.36 25.99 -11.90
CA GLY A 136 8.53 27.14 -12.25
C GLY A 136 7.53 27.51 -11.15
N GLY A 137 7.92 27.37 -9.88
CA GLY A 137 7.07 27.51 -8.69
C GLY A 137 6.19 26.27 -8.44
N ILE A 138 5.83 26.03 -7.18
CA ILE A 138 4.94 24.93 -6.77
C ILE A 138 3.68 25.40 -6.04
N GLN A 139 3.65 26.63 -5.52
CA GLN A 139 2.50 27.20 -4.83
C GLN A 139 1.23 27.12 -5.65
N GLY A 140 0.17 26.60 -5.04
CA GLY A 140 -1.11 26.44 -5.70
C GLY A 140 -1.10 25.40 -6.84
N THR A 141 -0.07 24.56 -6.97
CA THR A 141 0.02 23.49 -7.99
C THR A 141 0.01 22.09 -7.37
N ARG A 142 -0.17 21.06 -8.20
CA ARG A 142 -0.12 19.64 -7.82
C ARG A 142 1.19 18.96 -8.24
N LYS A 143 2.25 19.74 -8.48
CA LYS A 143 3.58 19.23 -8.85
C LYS A 143 4.12 18.32 -7.74
N HIS A 144 4.70 17.19 -8.13
CA HIS A 144 5.44 16.35 -7.19
C HIS A 144 6.67 17.10 -6.67
N ILE A 145 7.04 16.78 -5.42
CA ILE A 145 8.26 17.23 -4.75
C ILE A 145 8.96 16.01 -4.16
N GLY A 146 10.22 16.16 -3.76
CA GLY A 146 10.99 15.09 -3.13
C GLY A 146 12.05 15.60 -2.15
N THR A 147 13.18 14.90 -2.10
CA THR A 147 14.25 15.12 -1.11
C THR A 147 14.77 16.56 -1.08
N SER A 148 14.89 17.22 -2.23
CA SER A 148 15.39 18.61 -2.33
C SER A 148 14.50 19.62 -1.64
N GLU A 149 13.18 19.43 -1.68
CA GLU A 149 12.21 20.32 -1.04
C GLU A 149 12.11 20.04 0.46
N ALA A 150 12.20 18.77 0.86
CA ALA A 150 12.29 18.40 2.28
C ALA A 150 13.57 18.96 2.93
N GLU A 151 14.71 18.84 2.25
CA GLU A 151 15.99 19.41 2.67
C GLU A 151 15.96 20.94 2.73
N ALA A 152 15.34 21.62 1.75
CA ALA A 152 15.22 23.08 1.74
C ALA A 152 14.51 23.60 3.00
N ILE A 153 13.36 23.02 3.36
CA ILE A 153 12.62 23.41 4.57
C ILE A 153 13.46 23.17 5.82
N LEU A 154 14.05 21.98 6.00
CA LEU A 154 14.84 21.66 7.19
C LEU A 154 16.02 22.63 7.36
N LEU A 155 16.74 22.94 6.28
CA LEU A 155 17.83 23.90 6.31
C LEU A 155 17.36 25.33 6.64
N SER A 156 16.22 25.77 6.10
CA SER A 156 15.63 27.08 6.44
C SER A 156 15.18 27.17 7.90
N LEU A 157 14.78 26.04 8.51
CA LEU A 157 14.50 25.92 9.95
C LEU A 157 15.78 25.76 10.80
N SER A 158 16.97 25.93 10.22
CA SER A 158 18.28 25.71 10.86
C SER A 158 18.49 24.28 11.39
N ILE A 159 17.78 23.28 10.84
CA ILE A 159 17.92 21.87 11.21
C ILE A 159 18.96 21.22 10.28
N PRO A 160 20.11 20.76 10.80
CA PRO A 160 21.13 20.12 9.98
C PRO A 160 20.61 18.81 9.37
N CYS A 161 20.54 18.77 8.05
CA CYS A 161 20.15 17.58 7.29
C CYS A 161 21.01 17.46 6.02
N ARG A 162 20.94 16.30 5.35
CA ARG A 162 21.60 16.08 4.07
C ARG A 162 20.88 15.00 3.27
N GLY A 163 20.47 15.32 2.05
CA GLY A 163 20.00 14.35 1.08
C GLY A 163 21.13 13.42 0.64
N ARG A 164 20.85 12.11 0.60
CA ARG A 164 21.74 11.10 0.00
C ARG A 164 20.96 10.23 -0.97
N ALA A 165 21.48 10.13 -2.20
CA ALA A 165 21.00 9.18 -3.19
C ALA A 165 21.77 7.87 -3.09
N TYR A 166 21.09 6.76 -3.35
CA TYR A 166 21.67 5.42 -3.43
C TYR A 166 21.31 4.83 -4.79
N THR A 167 22.31 4.39 -5.55
CA THR A 167 22.15 3.95 -6.94
C THR A 167 23.05 2.78 -7.26
N GLY A 168 22.54 1.77 -7.97
CA GLY A 168 23.28 0.55 -8.29
C GLY A 168 22.65 -0.70 -7.67
N PRO A 169 23.23 -1.90 -7.90
CA PRO A 169 22.65 -3.18 -7.50
C PRO A 169 22.59 -3.38 -5.98
N ASP A 170 23.55 -2.83 -5.24
CA ASP A 170 23.65 -2.92 -3.77
C ASP A 170 23.12 -1.69 -3.03
N ALA A 171 22.52 -0.73 -3.75
CA ALA A 171 21.98 0.52 -3.18
C ALA A 171 20.99 0.29 -2.02
N TRP A 172 20.30 -0.85 -2.00
CA TRP A 172 19.41 -1.21 -0.91
C TRP A 172 20.15 -1.59 0.37
N LYS A 173 21.35 -2.20 0.30
CA LYS A 173 22.18 -2.51 1.47
C LYS A 173 22.73 -1.23 2.09
N GLU A 174 23.33 -0.38 1.25
CA GLU A 174 23.87 0.91 1.69
C GLU A 174 22.79 1.81 2.33
N LEU A 175 21.54 1.72 1.86
CA LEU A 175 20.39 2.38 2.48
C LEU A 175 20.08 1.80 3.86
N LEU A 176 20.07 0.47 4.03
CA LEU A 176 19.85 -0.17 5.34
C LEU A 176 20.98 0.17 6.34
N ASP A 177 22.23 0.05 5.91
CA ASP A 177 23.41 0.38 6.73
C ASP A 177 23.35 1.84 7.21
N ALA A 178 22.92 2.77 6.34
CA ALA A 178 22.79 4.17 6.68
C ALA A 178 21.57 4.48 7.58
N VAL A 179 20.45 3.79 7.39
CA VAL A 179 19.28 3.89 8.29
C VAL A 179 19.62 3.36 9.68
N GLU A 180 20.31 2.22 9.77
CA GLU A 180 20.83 1.69 11.03
C GLU A 180 21.83 2.67 11.66
N THR A 181 22.80 3.18 10.89
CA THR A 181 23.77 4.17 11.38
C THR A 181 23.09 5.43 11.91
N TYR A 182 22.04 5.91 11.24
CA TYR A 182 21.26 7.06 11.69
C TYR A 182 20.62 6.78 13.05
N PHE A 183 19.78 5.74 13.17
CA PHE A 183 19.07 5.46 14.42
C PHE A 183 19.99 5.03 15.56
N THR A 184 21.10 4.34 15.26
CA THR A 184 22.14 3.99 16.24
C THR A 184 23.08 5.15 16.59
N SER A 185 22.93 6.34 15.99
CA SER A 185 23.70 7.55 16.36
C SER A 185 23.08 8.36 17.51
N SER A 186 21.79 8.14 17.83
CA SER A 186 21.06 8.87 18.88
C SER A 186 21.82 8.88 20.20
N ARG A 187 21.86 10.04 20.88
CA ARG A 187 22.42 10.16 22.23
C ARG A 187 21.39 9.90 23.32
N ILE A 188 20.11 10.15 23.05
CA ILE A 188 19.01 9.97 24.01
C ILE A 188 18.23 8.71 23.62
N ARG A 189 18.48 7.63 24.35
CA ARG A 189 17.86 6.31 24.12
C ARG A 189 17.10 5.86 25.35
N THR A 190 15.80 5.65 25.21
CA THR A 190 14.99 5.01 26.24
C THR A 190 14.82 3.52 25.91
N ARG A 191 15.31 2.67 26.80
CA ARG A 191 15.20 1.21 26.72
C ARG A 191 14.84 0.68 28.11
N PRO A 192 13.61 0.20 28.34
CA PRO A 192 13.26 -0.45 29.60
C PRO A 192 14.18 -1.66 29.90
N PRO A 193 14.44 -2.01 31.17
CA PRO A 193 15.23 -3.19 31.51
C PRO A 193 14.66 -4.46 30.86
N GLY A 194 15.50 -5.19 30.12
CA GLY A 194 15.10 -6.40 29.39
C GLY A 194 14.39 -6.18 28.04
N SER A 195 13.94 -4.96 27.74
CA SER A 195 13.27 -4.62 26.47
C SER A 195 14.17 -4.83 25.26
N ARG A 196 13.59 -5.22 24.13
CA ARG A 196 14.26 -5.38 22.82
C ARG A 196 14.08 -4.15 21.93
N VAL A 197 13.21 -3.22 22.31
CA VAL A 197 12.96 -1.97 21.58
C VAL A 197 13.69 -0.80 22.23
N ILE A 198 14.29 0.05 21.40
CA ILE A 198 14.97 1.29 21.81
C ILE A 198 14.23 2.46 21.15
N GLN A 199 13.64 3.32 21.96
CA GLN A 199 13.08 4.58 21.48
C GLN A 199 14.16 5.66 21.51
N THR A 200 14.19 6.52 20.49
CA THR A 200 15.19 7.58 20.33
C THR A 200 14.55 8.97 20.29
N ASP A 201 15.35 10.01 20.47
CA ASP A 201 15.01 11.40 20.20
C ASP A 201 14.99 11.77 18.70
N LEU A 202 15.45 10.88 17.83
CA LEU A 202 15.66 11.18 16.42
C LEU A 202 14.35 11.34 15.64
N SER A 203 14.37 12.20 14.63
CA SER A 203 13.26 12.36 13.70
C SER A 203 13.08 11.12 12.81
N PRO A 204 11.88 10.89 12.26
CA PRO A 204 11.71 9.91 11.18
C PRO A 204 12.42 10.38 9.90
N VAL A 205 12.92 9.44 9.10
CA VAL A 205 13.73 9.73 7.90
C VAL A 205 12.84 9.75 6.65
N PHE A 206 12.90 10.85 5.88
CA PHE A 206 12.23 10.96 4.58
C PHE A 206 12.91 10.08 3.53
N LEU A 207 12.16 9.20 2.86
CA LEU A 207 12.65 8.31 1.81
C LEU A 207 11.97 8.60 0.48
N GLN A 208 12.71 9.13 -0.49
CA GLN A 208 12.24 9.27 -1.87
C GLN A 208 12.47 7.99 -2.68
N ARG A 209 11.49 7.61 -3.50
CA ARG A 209 11.60 6.59 -4.56
C ARG A 209 11.03 7.16 -5.87
N PRO A 210 11.20 6.50 -7.03
CA PRO A 210 10.56 6.95 -8.27
C PRO A 210 9.05 7.13 -8.07
N GLN A 211 8.55 8.33 -8.37
CA GLN A 211 7.13 8.72 -8.32
C GLN A 211 6.42 8.63 -6.94
N HIS A 212 7.10 8.26 -5.85
CA HIS A 212 6.49 8.18 -4.52
C HIS A 212 7.51 8.36 -3.38
N SER A 213 7.07 8.90 -2.25
CA SER A 213 7.87 9.12 -1.04
C SER A 213 7.28 8.39 0.16
N LEU A 214 8.12 7.99 1.12
CA LEU A 214 7.75 7.33 2.37
C LEU A 214 8.47 7.94 3.58
N MET A 215 8.08 7.52 4.80
CA MET A 215 8.77 7.84 6.05
C MET A 215 9.27 6.55 6.72
N ILE A 216 10.56 6.51 7.05
CA ILE A 216 11.18 5.47 7.86
C ILE A 216 11.17 5.94 9.31
N VAL A 217 10.56 5.18 10.20
CA VAL A 217 10.41 5.50 11.63
C VAL A 217 11.30 4.65 12.54
N GLY A 218 12.18 3.84 11.97
CA GLY A 218 13.08 2.99 12.72
C GLY A 218 13.79 1.93 11.89
N PHE A 219 14.43 0.98 12.55
CA PHE A 219 14.86 -0.28 11.95
C PHE A 219 14.73 -1.43 12.96
N GLU A 220 14.57 -2.64 12.43
CA GLU A 220 14.53 -3.89 13.18
C GLU A 220 15.71 -4.77 12.77
N ARG A 221 16.37 -5.37 13.78
CA ARG A 221 17.22 -6.55 13.63
C ARG A 221 16.42 -7.78 14.03
N THR A 222 16.32 -8.78 13.16
CA THR A 222 15.63 -10.05 13.45
C THR A 222 16.62 -11.20 13.61
N LYS A 223 16.37 -12.07 14.60
CA LYS A 223 17.05 -13.37 14.75
C LYS A 223 16.61 -14.30 13.63
N THR A 224 17.52 -15.15 13.12
CA THR A 224 17.13 -16.33 12.32
C THR A 224 17.64 -17.62 12.94
N GLY A 225 16.93 -18.74 12.70
CA GLY A 225 17.23 -20.05 13.29
C GLY A 225 18.60 -20.64 12.88
N THR A 226 19.28 -20.04 11.92
CA THR A 226 20.73 -20.14 11.71
C THR A 226 21.33 -18.81 12.15
N SER A 227 22.30 -18.78 13.07
CA SER A 227 22.83 -17.62 13.83
C SER A 227 23.25 -16.36 13.02
N LYS A 228 22.32 -15.74 12.30
CA LYS A 228 22.47 -14.60 11.39
C LYS A 228 21.36 -13.60 11.68
N THR A 229 21.77 -12.35 11.88
CA THR A 229 20.89 -11.20 12.09
C THR A 229 20.62 -10.52 10.75
N TYR A 230 19.37 -10.15 10.48
CA TYR A 230 18.97 -9.37 9.30
C TYR A 230 18.41 -8.02 9.71
N GLN A 231 18.66 -6.99 8.91
CA GLN A 231 18.19 -5.62 9.15
C GLN A 231 17.01 -5.27 8.22
N HIS A 232 15.99 -4.62 8.77
CA HIS A 232 14.81 -4.17 8.05
C HIS A 232 14.46 -2.72 8.43
N PRO A 233 14.12 -1.83 7.47
CA PRO A 233 13.73 -0.46 7.79
C PRO A 233 12.25 -0.46 8.17
N ILE A 234 11.91 0.13 9.30
CA ILE A 234 10.55 0.22 9.79
C ILE A 234 9.91 1.45 9.11
N ILE A 235 8.91 1.21 8.26
CA ILE A 235 8.27 2.25 7.41
C ILE A 235 6.81 2.44 7.84
N VAL A 236 6.37 3.69 8.01
CA VAL A 236 4.95 3.98 8.25
C VAL A 236 4.19 3.96 6.91
N TRP A 237 3.35 2.92 6.79
CA TRP A 237 2.53 2.51 5.64
C TRP A 237 3.33 2.12 4.37
N ARG A 238 3.12 0.95 3.74
CA ARG A 238 2.05 -0.06 3.88
C ARG A 238 2.62 -1.49 3.76
N ARG A 239 2.38 -2.32 4.79
CA ARG A 239 2.84 -3.73 5.01
C ARG A 239 4.28 -3.95 5.53
N LEU A 240 4.46 -3.77 6.83
CA LEU A 240 4.97 -4.80 7.78
C LEU A 240 4.49 -4.41 9.19
N VAL A 241 4.29 -5.40 10.08
CA VAL A 241 3.61 -5.32 11.40
C VAL A 241 2.06 -5.20 11.35
N LEU A 242 1.39 -5.99 12.22
CA LEU A 242 -0.06 -6.17 12.47
C LEU A 242 -0.15 -6.82 13.88
N LEU A 243 -1.12 -6.63 14.79
CA LEU A 243 -2.45 -5.98 14.83
C LEU A 243 -2.39 -4.76 15.78
N TYR A 244 -3.40 -4.18 16.47
CA TYR A 244 -4.87 -4.32 16.54
C TYR A 244 -5.49 -2.90 16.60
N ALA A 245 -6.70 -2.67 17.17
CA ALA A 245 -7.32 -1.34 17.25
C ALA A 245 -8.43 -1.23 18.31
N ASP A 246 -8.69 0.02 18.79
CA ASP A 246 -9.90 0.52 19.49
C ASP A 246 -9.75 2.07 19.67
N SER A 247 -10.72 2.94 20.00
CA SER A 247 -12.20 2.91 20.02
C SER A 247 -12.80 4.34 19.99
N SER A 248 -14.05 4.48 19.52
CA SER A 248 -15.04 5.58 19.75
C SER A 248 -14.73 7.02 19.26
N SER A 249 -15.69 7.81 18.77
CA SER A 249 -17.06 7.62 18.24
C SER A 249 -17.48 8.93 17.48
N ASP A 250 -18.70 9.26 17.03
CA ASP A 250 -20.05 8.67 17.15
C ASP A 250 -20.93 8.96 15.90
N MET A 251 -22.23 9.27 16.04
CA MET A 251 -23.20 9.52 14.93
C MET A 251 -23.82 10.93 14.95
N GLU A 252 -24.32 11.41 13.79
CA GLU A 252 -25.77 11.60 13.57
C GLU A 252 -26.11 11.88 12.07
N ASP A 253 -27.38 12.18 11.76
CA ASP A 253 -28.14 11.51 10.69
C ASP A 253 -28.69 12.42 9.55
N SER A 254 -29.36 11.78 8.57
CA SER A 254 -30.43 12.26 7.67
C SER A 254 -30.09 12.84 6.28
N ALA A 255 -30.45 12.09 5.22
CA ALA A 255 -31.50 12.43 4.24
C ALA A 255 -31.48 11.52 2.96
N GLU A 256 -32.61 10.88 2.63
CA GLU A 256 -32.84 10.15 1.36
C GLU A 256 -33.60 11.00 0.30
N PRO A 257 -33.95 10.49 -0.90
CA PRO A 257 -33.04 9.99 -1.94
C PRO A 257 -33.33 10.63 -3.32
N LYS A 258 -32.34 10.69 -4.24
CA LYS A 258 -32.59 11.01 -5.67
C LYS A 258 -31.69 10.24 -6.63
N GLY A 259 -32.31 9.38 -7.44
CA GLY A 259 -31.76 8.85 -8.70
C GLY A 259 -30.80 7.67 -8.53
N MET A 260 -31.23 6.49 -9.00
CA MET A 260 -30.42 5.26 -8.95
C MET A 260 -29.31 5.29 -10.01
N VAL A 261 -28.21 5.98 -9.71
CA VAL A 261 -26.95 5.88 -10.46
C VAL A 261 -26.40 4.46 -10.23
N ARG A 262 -26.15 3.70 -11.30
CA ARG A 262 -25.45 2.42 -11.18
C ARG A 262 -24.04 2.68 -10.64
N GLU A 263 -23.79 2.23 -9.43
CA GLU A 263 -22.46 2.26 -8.81
C GLU A 263 -21.46 1.47 -9.67
N GLN A 264 -20.36 2.11 -10.09
CA GLN A 264 -19.30 1.48 -10.88
C GLN A 264 -18.01 1.46 -10.07
N LEU A 265 -17.27 0.35 -10.17
CA LEU A 265 -15.92 0.26 -9.64
C LEU A 265 -15.03 1.32 -10.30
N ALA A 266 -14.19 1.97 -9.50
CA ALA A 266 -13.04 2.68 -10.03
C ALA A 266 -11.98 1.65 -10.47
N TYR A 267 -11.39 1.85 -11.65
CA TYR A 267 -10.39 0.94 -12.21
C TYR A 267 -9.39 1.69 -13.09
N ASP A 268 -8.18 1.14 -13.20
CA ASP A 268 -7.23 1.52 -14.24
C ASP A 268 -7.32 0.55 -15.42
N ARG A 269 -7.06 1.07 -16.63
CA ARG A 269 -7.10 0.33 -17.89
C ARG A 269 -5.80 0.54 -18.63
N LEU A 270 -5.06 -0.54 -18.92
CA LEU A 270 -3.79 -0.49 -19.63
C LEU A 270 -3.88 -1.33 -20.92
N ASN A 271 -3.15 -0.91 -21.96
CA ASN A 271 -3.08 -1.57 -23.27
C ASN A 271 -4.47 -1.89 -23.88
N PRO A 272 -5.40 -0.92 -23.97
CA PRO A 272 -6.77 -1.13 -24.45
C PRO A 272 -6.89 -1.63 -25.89
N GLU A 273 -5.81 -1.57 -26.67
CA GLU A 273 -5.68 -2.07 -28.04
C GLU A 273 -5.42 -3.57 -28.16
N ARG A 274 -5.14 -4.25 -27.03
CA ARG A 274 -4.88 -5.71 -27.00
C ARG A 274 -6.17 -6.51 -26.82
N THR A 275 -6.21 -7.71 -27.39
CA THR A 275 -7.42 -8.56 -27.43
C THR A 275 -7.53 -9.55 -26.27
N GLU A 276 -6.41 -9.98 -25.68
CA GLU A 276 -6.48 -10.88 -24.52
C GLU A 276 -6.57 -10.05 -23.22
N THR A 277 -7.73 -10.11 -22.55
CA THR A 277 -7.99 -9.30 -21.36
C THR A 277 -7.64 -10.05 -20.07
N ILE A 278 -6.85 -9.43 -19.18
CA ILE A 278 -6.61 -9.88 -17.81
C ILE A 278 -7.27 -8.92 -16.82
N LEU A 279 -8.07 -9.46 -15.90
CA LEU A 279 -8.61 -8.77 -14.73
C LEU A 279 -7.74 -9.08 -13.50
N PHE A 280 -7.21 -8.03 -12.86
CA PHE A 280 -6.36 -8.14 -11.67
C PHE A 280 -7.12 -7.76 -10.39
N ILE A 281 -7.33 -8.72 -9.48
CA ILE A 281 -8.11 -8.55 -8.25
C ILE A 281 -7.18 -8.54 -7.03
N HIS A 282 -7.02 -7.36 -6.43
CA HIS A 282 -6.10 -7.11 -5.32
C HIS A 282 -6.53 -7.77 -3.99
N GLY A 283 -5.63 -7.80 -3.01
CA GLY A 283 -5.87 -8.37 -1.68
C GLY A 283 -6.66 -7.46 -0.73
N ALA A 284 -6.93 -7.96 0.48
CA ALA A 284 -7.61 -7.16 1.52
C ALA A 284 -6.80 -5.90 1.83
N PHE A 285 -7.50 -4.76 1.96
CA PHE A 285 -6.92 -3.43 2.11
C PHE A 285 -6.03 -2.99 0.93
N GLY A 286 -6.08 -3.67 -0.22
CA GLY A 286 -5.35 -3.32 -1.44
C GLY A 286 -5.96 -2.18 -2.26
N SER A 287 -5.50 -2.07 -3.50
CA SER A 287 -6.02 -1.24 -4.61
C SER A 287 -5.36 -1.68 -5.92
N ALA A 288 -5.74 -1.11 -7.06
CA ALA A 288 -5.07 -1.30 -8.36
C ALA A 288 -3.52 -1.19 -8.28
N LEU A 289 -3.02 -0.28 -7.43
CA LEU A 289 -1.60 -0.05 -7.15
C LEU A 289 -0.83 -1.27 -6.62
N ASP A 290 -1.52 -2.33 -6.18
CA ASP A 290 -0.86 -3.59 -5.77
C ASP A 290 -0.13 -4.27 -6.94
N TRP A 291 -0.47 -3.91 -8.17
CA TRP A 291 0.01 -4.52 -9.41
C TRP A 291 1.01 -3.66 -10.19
N ASP A 292 1.35 -2.45 -9.71
CA ASP A 292 2.23 -1.48 -10.41
C ASP A 292 3.60 -2.06 -10.80
N LEU A 293 4.09 -3.05 -10.07
CA LEU A 293 5.34 -3.76 -10.35
C LEU A 293 5.17 -4.90 -11.37
N VAL A 294 3.98 -5.49 -11.47
CA VAL A 294 3.67 -6.64 -12.35
C VAL A 294 3.24 -6.18 -13.75
N VAL A 295 2.41 -5.14 -13.85
CA VAL A 295 1.89 -4.63 -15.14
C VAL A 295 2.96 -4.27 -16.19
N PRO A 296 4.19 -3.79 -15.86
CA PRO A 296 5.22 -3.50 -16.86
C PRO A 296 5.74 -4.74 -17.61
N HIS A 297 5.49 -5.94 -17.08
CA HIS A 297 5.87 -7.23 -17.66
C HIS A 297 4.77 -7.84 -18.56
N LEU A 298 3.54 -7.32 -18.54
CA LEU A 298 2.37 -7.89 -19.26
C LEU A 298 1.81 -6.96 -20.34
N LYS A 299 2.71 -6.26 -21.05
CA LYS A 299 2.36 -5.21 -22.05
C LYS A 299 1.61 -5.71 -23.29
N GLU A 300 1.69 -7.01 -23.57
CA GLU A 300 1.02 -7.62 -24.72
C GLU A 300 -0.46 -7.93 -24.46
N HIS A 301 -0.92 -7.78 -23.21
CA HIS A 301 -2.29 -8.09 -22.77
C HIS A 301 -3.03 -6.82 -22.36
N HIS A 302 -4.37 -6.82 -22.52
CA HIS A 302 -5.23 -5.72 -22.09
C HIS A 302 -5.55 -5.89 -20.61
N LEU A 303 -5.20 -4.91 -19.77
CA LEU A 303 -5.23 -5.05 -18.32
C LEU A 303 -6.34 -4.21 -17.70
N LEU A 304 -7.17 -4.83 -16.86
CA LEU A 304 -8.20 -4.18 -16.04
C LEU A 304 -7.82 -4.33 -14.56
N LEU A 305 -7.63 -3.19 -13.89
CA LEU A 305 -7.14 -3.12 -12.51
C LEU A 305 -8.13 -2.35 -11.63
N PRO A 306 -9.23 -2.98 -11.17
CA PRO A 306 -10.22 -2.36 -10.29
C PRO A 306 -9.74 -2.21 -8.84
N ASP A 307 -10.24 -1.17 -8.18
CA ASP A 307 -10.33 -1.10 -6.72
C ASP A 307 -11.63 -1.79 -6.28
N LEU A 308 -11.55 -2.83 -5.44
CA LEU A 308 -12.70 -3.56 -4.90
C LEU A 308 -13.66 -2.65 -4.09
N PRO A 309 -14.94 -3.05 -3.87
CA PRO A 309 -15.84 -2.31 -3.00
C PRO A 309 -15.22 -2.07 -1.61
N GLY A 310 -15.38 -0.87 -1.07
CA GLY A 310 -14.75 -0.43 0.18
C GLY A 310 -13.26 -0.11 0.09
N HIS A 311 -12.59 -0.38 -1.04
CA HIS A 311 -11.15 -0.20 -1.21
C HIS A 311 -10.79 0.96 -2.14
N GLY A 312 -9.59 1.53 -1.98
CA GLY A 312 -9.01 2.51 -2.90
C GLY A 312 -9.93 3.69 -3.25
N ARG A 313 -10.16 3.91 -4.55
CA ARG A 313 -11.11 4.90 -5.08
C ARG A 313 -12.57 4.44 -4.95
N SER A 314 -12.82 3.14 -4.89
CA SER A 314 -14.13 2.49 -4.66
C SER A 314 -14.55 2.44 -3.18
N HIS A 315 -13.89 3.18 -2.28
CA HIS A 315 -14.14 3.16 -0.82
C HIS A 315 -15.58 3.50 -0.39
N LYS A 316 -16.37 4.14 -1.28
CA LYS A 316 -17.78 4.45 -1.03
C LYS A 316 -18.72 3.29 -1.30
N LEU A 317 -18.31 2.33 -2.14
CA LEU A 317 -19.13 1.17 -2.49
C LEU A 317 -19.14 0.20 -1.30
N LYS A 318 -20.20 0.23 -0.50
CA LYS A 318 -20.34 -0.55 0.74
C LYS A 318 -21.79 -1.06 0.85
N PRO A 319 -22.04 -2.17 1.58
CA PRO A 319 -21.05 -3.04 2.23
C PRO A 319 -20.25 -3.88 1.22
N PHE A 320 -19.02 -4.28 1.58
CA PHE A 320 -18.33 -5.33 0.86
C PHE A 320 -18.97 -6.70 1.15
N SER A 321 -19.11 -7.53 0.11
CA SER A 321 -19.30 -8.97 0.22
C SER A 321 -18.66 -9.65 -0.98
N LEU A 322 -18.33 -10.95 -0.87
CA LEU A 322 -17.77 -11.69 -2.02
C LEU A 322 -18.70 -11.69 -3.24
N ASP A 323 -20.01 -11.69 -3.00
CA ASP A 323 -21.06 -11.65 -4.04
C ASP A 323 -21.12 -10.28 -4.72
N TYR A 324 -21.18 -9.19 -3.95
CA TYR A 324 -21.27 -7.84 -4.52
C TYR A 324 -20.00 -7.48 -5.32
N ALA A 325 -18.82 -7.87 -4.80
CA ALA A 325 -17.57 -7.73 -5.51
C ALA A 325 -17.56 -8.54 -6.83
N ALA A 326 -18.01 -9.80 -6.80
CA ALA A 326 -18.10 -10.62 -8.02
C ALA A 326 -19.06 -10.04 -9.07
N ASP A 327 -20.23 -9.54 -8.66
CA ASP A 327 -21.23 -8.98 -9.57
C ASP A 327 -20.71 -7.71 -10.27
N LEU A 328 -20.11 -6.78 -9.51
CA LEU A 328 -19.52 -5.57 -10.07
C LEU A 328 -18.31 -5.85 -10.98
N LEU A 329 -17.50 -6.86 -10.67
CA LEU A 329 -16.38 -7.27 -11.53
C LEU A 329 -16.86 -7.93 -12.82
N ALA A 330 -17.96 -8.69 -12.78
CA ALA A 330 -18.56 -9.26 -13.99
C ALA A 330 -19.09 -8.17 -14.93
N ASP A 331 -19.74 -7.12 -14.38
CA ASP A 331 -20.19 -5.97 -15.17
C ASP A 331 -19.01 -5.14 -15.72
N LEU A 332 -17.90 -5.04 -14.98
CA LEU A 332 -16.66 -4.45 -15.51
C LEU A 332 -16.10 -5.27 -16.69
N ILE A 333 -16.04 -6.60 -16.59
CA ILE A 333 -15.60 -7.47 -17.69
C ILE A 333 -16.56 -7.31 -18.89
N ARG A 334 -17.87 -7.44 -18.71
CA ARG A 334 -18.86 -7.34 -19.80
C ARG A 334 -18.85 -5.99 -20.52
N SER A 335 -18.42 -4.92 -19.85
CA SER A 335 -18.40 -3.56 -20.40
C SER A 335 -17.05 -3.10 -20.94
N LYS A 336 -15.92 -3.69 -20.51
CA LYS A 336 -14.57 -3.23 -20.87
C LYS A 336 -13.66 -4.29 -21.49
N ALA A 337 -13.86 -5.58 -21.20
CA ALA A 337 -13.03 -6.64 -21.74
C ALA A 337 -13.37 -6.91 -23.22
N ASP A 338 -12.34 -7.22 -24.00
CA ASP A 338 -12.55 -7.73 -25.35
C ASP A 338 -13.33 -9.05 -25.30
N ASN A 339 -14.17 -9.28 -26.31
CA ASN A 339 -15.11 -10.40 -26.37
C ASN A 339 -15.99 -10.59 -25.11
N LYS A 340 -16.11 -9.56 -24.24
CA LYS A 340 -16.83 -9.59 -22.95
C LYS A 340 -16.35 -10.68 -21.98
N LYS A 341 -15.10 -11.16 -22.12
CA LYS A 341 -14.52 -12.18 -21.24
C LYS A 341 -13.08 -11.84 -20.84
N ALA A 342 -12.68 -12.24 -19.64
CA ALA A 342 -11.32 -12.02 -19.14
C ALA A 342 -10.72 -13.29 -18.50
N HIS A 343 -9.39 -13.35 -18.53
CA HIS A 343 -8.62 -14.17 -17.60
C HIS A 343 -8.56 -13.44 -16.26
N VAL A 344 -8.69 -14.16 -15.14
CA VAL A 344 -8.82 -13.56 -13.81
C VAL A 344 -7.62 -13.93 -12.96
N VAL A 345 -6.90 -12.92 -12.46
CA VAL A 345 -5.76 -13.08 -11.54
C VAL A 345 -6.14 -12.50 -10.19
N GLY A 346 -6.20 -13.33 -9.15
CA GLY A 346 -6.61 -12.94 -7.80
C GLY A 346 -5.55 -13.22 -6.74
N HIS A 347 -5.27 -12.25 -5.86
CA HIS A 347 -4.34 -12.46 -4.75
C HIS A 347 -5.00 -12.21 -3.39
N SER A 348 -4.77 -13.09 -2.41
CA SER A 348 -5.28 -12.98 -1.04
C SER A 348 -6.83 -12.93 -1.05
N LEU A 349 -7.48 -11.90 -0.49
CA LEU A 349 -8.93 -11.68 -0.65
C LEU A 349 -9.40 -11.75 -2.11
N GLY A 350 -8.58 -11.22 -3.04
CA GLY A 350 -8.86 -11.26 -4.46
C GLY A 350 -8.90 -12.68 -5.03
N ALA A 351 -8.27 -13.66 -4.39
CA ALA A 351 -8.43 -15.07 -4.73
C ALA A 351 -9.86 -15.56 -4.41
N SER A 352 -10.36 -15.29 -3.21
CA SER A 352 -11.74 -15.66 -2.82
C SER A 352 -12.78 -14.98 -3.71
N VAL A 353 -12.57 -13.71 -4.06
CA VAL A 353 -13.43 -12.98 -5.01
C VAL A 353 -13.32 -13.57 -6.43
N ALA A 354 -12.12 -13.95 -6.90
CA ALA A 354 -11.94 -14.60 -8.20
C ALA A 354 -12.68 -15.94 -8.31
N ILE A 355 -12.62 -16.78 -7.27
CA ILE A 355 -13.38 -18.04 -7.21
C ILE A 355 -14.89 -17.75 -7.17
N ARG A 356 -15.33 -16.75 -6.39
CA ARG A 356 -16.76 -16.39 -6.33
C ARG A 356 -17.29 -15.86 -7.67
N LEU A 357 -16.48 -15.07 -8.38
CA LEU A 357 -16.71 -14.60 -9.75
C LEU A 357 -16.80 -15.77 -10.73
N ALA A 358 -15.84 -16.69 -10.73
CA ALA A 358 -15.83 -17.87 -11.59
C ALA A 358 -17.04 -18.80 -11.37
N ARG A 359 -17.60 -18.83 -10.15
CA ARG A 359 -18.82 -19.57 -9.83
C ARG A 359 -20.12 -18.85 -10.22
N ARG A 360 -20.22 -17.53 -9.97
CA ARG A 360 -21.43 -16.73 -10.23
C ARG A 360 -21.58 -16.35 -11.71
N HIS A 361 -20.47 -16.03 -12.37
CA HIS A 361 -20.42 -15.45 -13.72
C HIS A 361 -19.39 -16.21 -14.58
N SER A 362 -19.55 -17.52 -14.69
CA SER A 362 -18.72 -18.37 -15.57
C SER A 362 -18.81 -17.97 -17.04
N ASP A 363 -19.85 -17.19 -17.43
CA ASP A 363 -19.98 -16.61 -18.77
C ASP A 363 -18.83 -15.64 -19.10
N VAL A 364 -18.30 -14.90 -18.12
CA VAL A 364 -17.28 -13.85 -18.33
C VAL A 364 -15.84 -14.28 -18.04
N VAL A 365 -15.63 -15.46 -17.46
CA VAL A 365 -14.31 -15.95 -17.02
C VAL A 365 -13.74 -16.96 -18.02
N ARG A 366 -12.47 -16.79 -18.43
CA ARG A 366 -11.74 -17.71 -19.33
C ARG A 366 -10.90 -18.72 -18.54
N LEU A 367 -9.84 -18.23 -17.91
CA LEU A 367 -8.98 -18.97 -16.99
C LEU A 367 -8.85 -18.19 -15.69
N VAL A 368 -8.55 -18.89 -14.59
CA VAL A 368 -8.32 -18.28 -13.28
C VAL A 368 -6.91 -18.62 -12.80
N LEU A 369 -6.19 -17.64 -12.26
CA LEU A 369 -4.99 -17.86 -11.45
C LEU A 369 -5.21 -17.20 -10.10
N VAL A 370 -5.10 -17.96 -9.02
CA VAL A 370 -5.24 -17.46 -7.65
C VAL A 370 -4.02 -17.77 -6.80
N SER A 371 -3.61 -16.84 -5.94
CA SER A 371 -2.52 -17.07 -5.00
C SER A 371 -2.83 -16.51 -3.60
N GLY A 372 -2.45 -17.24 -2.57
CA GLY A 372 -2.74 -16.87 -1.18
C GLY A 372 -4.20 -17.00 -0.78
N ILE A 373 -4.90 -18.00 -1.34
CA ILE A 373 -6.25 -18.34 -0.89
C ILE A 373 -6.18 -18.98 0.51
N THR A 374 -7.04 -18.53 1.42
CA THR A 374 -7.08 -19.02 2.80
C THR A 374 -8.50 -19.40 3.19
N LYS A 375 -8.63 -20.46 3.99
CA LYS A 375 -9.82 -20.71 4.80
C LYS A 375 -9.50 -20.18 6.19
N LEU A 376 -10.17 -19.11 6.60
CA LEU A 376 -10.03 -18.55 7.95
C LEU A 376 -10.86 -19.42 8.91
N PRO A 377 -10.25 -20.23 9.80
CA PRO A 377 -11.02 -21.05 10.73
C PRO A 377 -11.68 -20.16 11.79
N ARG A 378 -12.87 -20.56 12.28
CA ARG A 378 -13.38 -20.07 13.58
C ARG A 378 -12.33 -20.37 14.67
N SER A 379 -11.61 -19.34 15.12
CA SER A 379 -10.49 -19.50 16.06
C SER A 379 -10.45 -18.35 17.07
N TRP A 380 -9.99 -18.67 18.28
CA TRP A 380 -10.15 -17.98 19.56
C TRP A 380 -9.88 -16.46 19.65
N PHE A 381 -9.33 -15.83 18.61
CA PHE A 381 -9.14 -14.37 18.53
C PHE A 381 -10.43 -13.62 18.16
N THR A 382 -11.36 -14.28 17.46
CA THR A 382 -12.63 -13.71 16.98
C THR A 382 -13.47 -12.97 18.05
N PRO A 383 -13.55 -13.41 19.32
CA PRO A 383 -14.27 -12.69 20.37
C PRO A 383 -13.61 -11.39 20.84
N TYR A 384 -12.32 -11.18 20.53
CA TYR A 384 -11.52 -10.04 20.98
C TYR A 384 -11.44 -8.90 19.95
N LEU A 385 -12.07 -9.06 18.78
CA LEU A 385 -12.42 -7.91 17.94
C LEU A 385 -13.43 -7.06 18.72
N PRO A 386 -13.15 -5.77 19.00
CA PRO A 386 -14.01 -4.95 19.83
C PRO A 386 -15.45 -4.97 19.32
N ARG A 387 -16.40 -5.30 20.21
CA ARG A 387 -17.83 -5.27 19.87
C ARG A 387 -18.36 -3.85 19.71
N ALA A 388 -17.68 -2.87 20.31
CA ALA A 388 -18.07 -1.47 20.29
C ALA A 388 -17.29 -0.65 19.25
N THR A 389 -17.95 0.39 18.74
CA THR A 389 -17.42 1.50 17.93
C THR A 389 -17.12 1.21 16.45
N CYS A 390 -17.73 2.02 15.58
CA CYS A 390 -17.75 1.81 14.13
C CYS A 390 -16.77 2.77 13.44
N SER A 391 -15.50 2.39 13.35
CA SER A 391 -14.59 3.03 12.38
C SER A 391 -14.82 2.43 10.99
N ASP A 392 -14.65 3.23 9.96
CA ASP A 392 -14.90 2.83 8.56
C ASP A 392 -14.01 1.64 8.11
N LEU A 393 -12.80 1.55 8.68
CA LEU A 393 -11.86 0.44 8.49
C LEU A 393 -12.25 -0.80 9.30
N THR A 394 -12.76 -0.64 10.52
CA THR A 394 -13.31 -1.75 11.33
C THR A 394 -14.57 -2.32 10.68
N CYS A 395 -15.41 -1.47 10.10
CA CYS A 395 -16.61 -1.87 9.36
C CYS A 395 -16.23 -2.64 8.08
N LEU A 396 -15.28 -2.14 7.28
CA LEU A 396 -14.79 -2.85 6.11
C LEU A 396 -14.10 -4.18 6.48
N ALA A 397 -13.29 -4.21 7.55
CA ALA A 397 -12.70 -5.44 8.06
C ALA A 397 -13.78 -6.43 8.53
N ARG A 398 -14.82 -5.97 9.25
CA ARG A 398 -16.00 -6.76 9.61
C ARG A 398 -16.86 -7.17 8.42
N GLN A 399 -16.74 -6.55 7.24
CA GLN A 399 -17.42 -6.97 6.02
C GLN A 399 -16.59 -8.04 5.30
N ILE A 400 -15.32 -7.76 5.04
CA ILE A 400 -14.34 -8.68 4.43
C ILE A 400 -14.23 -9.99 5.23
N PHE A 401 -14.12 -9.90 6.56
CA PHE A 401 -14.02 -11.04 7.46
C PHE A 401 -15.38 -11.42 8.07
N GLY A 402 -16.45 -10.66 7.85
CA GLY A 402 -17.81 -10.99 8.31
C GLY A 402 -18.43 -12.14 7.56
N ASP A 403 -18.11 -12.28 6.27
CA ASP A 403 -18.37 -13.51 5.51
C ASP A 403 -17.67 -14.70 6.21
N SER A 404 -16.52 -14.49 6.87
CA SER A 404 -15.83 -15.47 7.74
C SER A 404 -16.34 -15.55 9.19
N LEU A 405 -17.36 -14.75 9.56
CA LEU A 405 -18.10 -14.86 10.84
C LEU A 405 -19.49 -15.48 10.64
N SER A 406 -20.00 -15.46 9.41
CA SER A 406 -21.28 -16.06 9.00
C SER A 406 -21.37 -17.56 9.35
N SER A 407 -22.56 -18.15 9.31
CA SER A 407 -22.76 -19.60 9.43
C SER A 407 -21.91 -20.40 8.45
N ASP A 408 -21.58 -19.81 7.30
CA ASP A 408 -21.04 -20.49 6.13
C ASP A 408 -19.49 -20.44 6.08
N ALA A 409 -18.86 -19.72 7.02
CA ALA A 409 -17.41 -19.57 7.11
C ALA A 409 -16.63 -20.90 7.21
N ASP A 410 -17.23 -21.91 7.87
CA ASP A 410 -16.65 -23.25 7.99
C ASP A 410 -16.94 -24.14 6.77
N GLN A 411 -17.82 -23.71 5.85
CA GLN A 411 -18.13 -24.45 4.63
C GLN A 411 -17.06 -24.20 3.56
N TRP A 412 -16.78 -25.24 2.78
CA TRP A 412 -15.98 -25.07 1.56
C TRP A 412 -16.86 -24.48 0.44
N PRO A 413 -16.31 -23.71 -0.50
CA PRO A 413 -17.09 -23.24 -1.63
C PRO A 413 -17.57 -24.42 -2.49
N LEU A 414 -18.78 -24.33 -3.02
CA LEU A 414 -19.22 -25.17 -4.14
C LEU A 414 -18.26 -25.01 -5.32
N SER A 415 -18.07 -26.09 -6.09
CA SER A 415 -17.23 -26.16 -7.29
C SER A 415 -17.59 -25.11 -8.36
N TRP A 416 -16.68 -24.88 -9.30
CA TRP A 416 -16.81 -23.90 -10.39
C TRP A 416 -16.19 -24.42 -11.69
N PRO A 417 -16.73 -24.05 -12.87
CA PRO A 417 -16.34 -24.66 -14.15
C PRO A 417 -15.06 -24.09 -14.79
N ALA A 418 -14.50 -22.98 -14.30
CA ALA A 418 -13.34 -22.35 -14.91
C ALA A 418 -12.02 -23.07 -14.55
N LYS A 419 -11.19 -23.39 -15.55
CA LYS A 419 -9.85 -23.99 -15.35
C LYS A 419 -9.01 -23.04 -14.50
N THR A 420 -8.56 -23.52 -13.34
CA THR A 420 -7.93 -22.69 -12.31
C THR A 420 -6.51 -23.15 -11.98
N LEU A 421 -5.59 -22.21 -11.74
CA LEU A 421 -4.28 -22.49 -11.15
C LEU A 421 -4.24 -21.88 -9.75
N ILE A 422 -3.97 -22.71 -8.75
CA ILE A 422 -3.96 -22.33 -7.33
C ILE A 422 -2.51 -22.36 -6.84
N VAL A 423 -1.99 -21.21 -6.46
CA VAL A 423 -0.57 -21.02 -6.15
C VAL A 423 -0.36 -20.75 -4.66
N ALA A 424 0.27 -21.69 -3.98
CA ALA A 424 0.74 -21.54 -2.60
C ALA A 424 2.19 -21.02 -2.56
N ALA A 425 2.40 -19.81 -2.09
CA ALA A 425 3.72 -19.27 -1.81
C ALA A 425 4.22 -19.80 -0.45
N THR A 426 5.02 -20.88 -0.46
CA THR A 426 5.30 -21.72 0.72
C THR A 426 6.61 -21.41 1.43
N LYS A 427 7.26 -20.26 1.16
CA LYS A 427 8.47 -19.84 1.88
C LYS A 427 8.19 -19.60 3.36
N GLY A 428 8.47 -20.63 4.14
CA GLY A 428 8.54 -20.56 5.59
C GLY A 428 9.56 -19.55 6.09
N GLY A 429 9.46 -19.26 7.37
CA GLY A 429 10.19 -18.21 8.06
C GLY A 429 9.38 -17.78 9.26
N ILE A 430 9.97 -16.97 10.13
CA ILE A 430 9.46 -16.87 11.50
C ILE A 430 8.31 -15.85 11.65
N VAL A 431 8.10 -14.99 10.65
CA VAL A 431 6.82 -14.31 10.42
C VAL A 431 5.95 -15.20 9.52
N PRO A 432 4.80 -15.73 10.01
CA PRO A 432 3.92 -16.61 9.23
C PRO A 432 3.35 -15.85 8.03
N SER A 433 3.94 -16.13 6.88
CA SER A 433 3.67 -15.50 5.59
C SER A 433 3.72 -16.53 4.46
N ASN A 434 3.69 -17.82 4.80
CA ASN A 434 3.50 -18.91 3.87
C ASN A 434 2.00 -19.15 3.66
N ASP A 435 1.62 -19.47 2.44
CA ASP A 435 0.28 -19.94 2.13
C ASP A 435 0.06 -21.36 2.67
N ASN A 436 -1.20 -21.74 2.85
CA ASN A 436 -1.56 -23.07 3.33
C ASN A 436 -1.71 -24.05 2.15
N VAL A 437 -0.76 -24.97 2.02
CA VAL A 437 -0.73 -26.03 1.00
C VAL A 437 -1.98 -26.89 1.00
N GLU A 438 -2.49 -27.27 2.17
CA GLU A 438 -3.67 -28.14 2.28
C GLU A 438 -4.96 -27.41 1.89
N VAL A 439 -5.02 -26.08 2.09
CA VAL A 439 -6.10 -25.26 1.52
C VAL A 439 -5.98 -25.20 -0.01
N ALA A 440 -4.77 -25.05 -0.56
CA ALA A 440 -4.56 -25.02 -2.00
C ALA A 440 -4.94 -26.35 -2.67
N LYS A 441 -4.48 -27.49 -2.13
CA LYS A 441 -4.90 -28.84 -2.55
C LYS A 441 -6.41 -29.02 -2.46
N LYS A 442 -7.02 -28.69 -1.32
CA LYS A 442 -8.46 -28.91 -1.13
C LYS A 442 -9.31 -28.07 -2.09
N MET A 443 -8.87 -26.84 -2.38
CA MET A 443 -9.51 -26.01 -3.41
C MET A 443 -9.35 -26.59 -4.82
N ALA A 444 -8.24 -27.27 -5.14
CA ALA A 444 -8.08 -27.97 -6.42
C ALA A 444 -8.97 -29.22 -6.51
N GLU A 445 -9.08 -30.02 -5.44
CA GLU A 445 -10.01 -31.17 -5.37
C GLU A 445 -11.45 -30.74 -5.64
N ILE A 446 -11.91 -29.67 -4.99
CA ILE A 446 -13.26 -29.11 -5.17
C ILE A 446 -13.46 -28.66 -6.62
N ALA A 447 -12.49 -27.94 -7.19
CA ALA A 447 -12.58 -27.46 -8.57
C ALA A 447 -12.58 -28.60 -9.59
N ALA A 448 -11.86 -29.70 -9.31
CA ALA A 448 -11.75 -30.85 -10.21
C ALA A 448 -13.10 -31.53 -10.51
N GLU A 449 -14.10 -31.39 -9.63
CA GLU A 449 -15.47 -31.88 -9.83
C GLU A 449 -16.11 -31.32 -11.13
N LEU A 450 -15.86 -30.05 -11.45
CA LEU A 450 -16.39 -29.38 -12.66
C LEU A 450 -15.31 -29.02 -13.68
N ASN A 451 -14.03 -28.97 -13.29
CA ASN A 451 -12.91 -28.74 -14.19
C ASN A 451 -11.66 -29.54 -13.76
N PRO A 452 -11.50 -30.78 -14.26
CA PRO A 452 -10.32 -31.63 -13.99
C PRO A 452 -8.97 -31.04 -14.45
N GLY A 453 -8.97 -29.97 -15.24
CA GLY A 453 -7.76 -29.24 -15.63
C GLY A 453 -7.27 -28.21 -14.60
N THR A 454 -7.93 -28.14 -13.43
CA THR A 454 -7.49 -27.29 -12.31
C THR A 454 -6.31 -27.90 -11.58
N LEU A 455 -5.28 -27.08 -11.30
CA LEU A 455 -4.03 -27.51 -10.68
C LEU A 455 -3.74 -26.71 -9.41
N ALA A 456 -3.14 -27.35 -8.42
CA ALA A 456 -2.47 -26.69 -7.30
C ALA A 456 -0.95 -26.79 -7.47
N ILE A 457 -0.24 -25.68 -7.25
CA ILE A 457 1.22 -25.62 -7.25
C ILE A 457 1.73 -24.86 -6.02
N GLU A 458 2.93 -25.21 -5.56
CA GLU A 458 3.66 -24.42 -4.56
C GLU A 458 4.91 -23.75 -5.13
N HIS A 459 5.39 -22.71 -4.45
CA HIS A 459 6.73 -22.17 -4.65
C HIS A 459 7.46 -21.93 -3.32
N PRO A 460 8.43 -22.80 -2.94
CA PRO A 460 9.04 -22.79 -1.60
C PRO A 460 9.97 -21.60 -1.33
N LEU A 461 10.29 -20.79 -2.35
CA LEU A 461 11.10 -19.57 -2.20
C LEU A 461 10.29 -18.26 -2.27
N MET A 462 8.95 -18.33 -2.43
CA MET A 462 8.06 -17.18 -2.45
C MET A 462 7.22 -17.09 -1.17
N ARG A 463 7.05 -15.89 -0.62
CA ARG A 463 6.12 -15.59 0.49
C ARG A 463 4.75 -15.12 -0.07
N HIS A 464 3.70 -15.10 0.75
CA HIS A 464 2.37 -14.61 0.39
C HIS A 464 2.37 -13.35 -0.52
N PRO A 465 3.04 -12.22 -0.19
CA PRO A 465 3.08 -11.04 -1.06
C PRO A 465 4.05 -11.16 -2.27
N TRP A 466 4.22 -12.35 -2.85
CA TRP A 466 5.19 -12.56 -3.94
C TRP A 466 4.97 -11.80 -5.25
N PRO A 467 3.77 -11.30 -5.63
CA PRO A 467 3.65 -10.33 -6.74
C PRO A 467 4.54 -9.08 -6.54
N ARG A 468 4.96 -8.78 -5.30
CA ARG A 468 5.92 -7.73 -4.97
C ARG A 468 7.33 -8.25 -4.62
N GLN A 469 7.47 -9.54 -4.25
CA GLN A 469 8.78 -10.15 -3.98
C GLN A 469 9.54 -10.40 -5.29
N ASP A 470 8.83 -10.91 -6.30
CA ASP A 470 9.36 -11.18 -7.63
C ASP A 470 8.26 -10.93 -8.68
N PRO A 471 8.04 -9.66 -9.09
CA PRO A 471 6.99 -9.30 -10.03
C PRO A 471 7.22 -9.89 -11.44
N ALA A 472 8.48 -10.14 -11.81
CA ALA A 472 8.83 -10.73 -13.09
C ALA A 472 8.44 -12.21 -13.12
N LEU A 473 8.82 -12.99 -12.09
CA LEU A 473 8.40 -14.39 -11.95
C LEU A 473 6.87 -14.54 -11.83
N PHE A 474 6.20 -13.57 -11.19
CA PHE A 474 4.74 -13.55 -11.14
C PHE A 474 4.12 -13.37 -12.54
N ALA A 475 4.62 -12.42 -13.32
CA ALA A 475 4.19 -12.21 -14.70
C ALA A 475 4.49 -13.41 -15.60
N GLU A 476 5.69 -14.01 -15.49
CA GLU A 476 6.05 -15.23 -16.23
C GLU A 476 5.10 -16.40 -15.90
N LEU A 477 4.69 -16.59 -14.64
CA LEU A 477 3.71 -17.61 -14.29
C LEU A 477 2.33 -17.31 -14.91
N VAL A 478 1.90 -16.05 -14.89
CA VAL A 478 0.65 -15.64 -15.56
C VAL A 478 0.72 -15.98 -17.05
N GLU A 479 1.74 -15.53 -17.78
CA GLU A 479 1.87 -15.83 -19.21
C GLU A 479 2.01 -17.33 -19.50
N ALA A 480 2.68 -18.09 -18.64
CA ALA A 480 2.78 -19.54 -18.77
C ALA A 480 1.42 -20.22 -18.62
N TRP A 481 0.63 -19.81 -17.63
CA TRP A 481 -0.71 -20.34 -17.41
C TRP A 481 -1.70 -19.95 -18.51
N LEU A 482 -1.66 -18.70 -19.00
CA LEU A 482 -2.57 -18.26 -20.06
C LEU A 482 -2.24 -18.93 -21.40
N GLY A 483 -0.96 -19.12 -21.69
CA GLY A 483 -0.48 -19.77 -22.92
C GLY A 483 -0.34 -21.29 -22.88
N ASP A 484 -0.79 -21.96 -21.81
CA ASP A 484 -0.64 -23.41 -21.57
C ASP A 484 0.83 -23.92 -21.73
N LYS A 485 1.78 -23.09 -21.30
CA LYS A 485 3.24 -23.35 -21.37
C LYS A 485 3.75 -23.99 -20.07
N PRO A 486 4.92 -24.66 -20.07
CA PRO A 486 5.57 -25.12 -18.86
C PRO A 486 5.78 -23.98 -17.85
N PHE A 487 5.53 -24.25 -16.56
CA PHE A 487 5.71 -23.25 -15.51
C PHE A 487 7.18 -22.83 -15.34
N PRO A 488 7.46 -21.60 -14.87
CA PRO A 488 8.80 -21.15 -14.54
C PRO A 488 9.50 -22.06 -13.51
N LYS A 489 10.85 -21.99 -13.47
CA LYS A 489 11.64 -22.80 -12.53
C LYS A 489 11.31 -22.44 -11.08
N GLY A 490 11.14 -23.45 -10.23
CA GLY A 490 10.93 -23.30 -8.79
C GLY A 490 9.52 -23.65 -8.32
N PHE A 491 8.53 -23.66 -9.22
CA PHE A 491 7.19 -24.18 -8.93
C PHE A 491 7.20 -25.71 -8.87
N LYS A 492 6.35 -26.28 -8.00
CA LYS A 492 6.10 -27.73 -7.90
C LYS A 492 4.60 -27.99 -7.89
N LEU A 493 4.17 -29.10 -8.51
CA LEU A 493 2.80 -29.60 -8.37
C LEU A 493 2.56 -30.12 -6.95
N LEU A 494 1.34 -29.90 -6.42
CA LEU A 494 0.91 -30.26 -5.06
C LEU A 494 0.04 -31.53 -4.99
#